data_AF-A0A7Z7JCH9-F1
#
_entry.id   AF-A0A7Z7JCH9-F1
#
_cell.length_a   1.000
_cell.length_b   1.000
_cell.length_c   1.000
_cell.angle_alpha   90.00
_cell.angle_beta   90.00
_cell.angle_gamma   90.00
#
_symmetry.space_group_name_H-M   'P 1'
#
loop_
_entity.id
_entity.type
_entity.pdbx_description
1 polymer ?
#
loop_
_entity_poly.entity_id
_entity_poly.type
_entity_poly.pdbx_seq_one_letter_code
_entity_poly.pdbx_strand_id
1 'polypeptide(L)'
;MARPRTFDEDVVIARAAEVFGRIGYNACSVDDLVEATALHRGSLYKAFGSKRGLFERVLDQALVGEWYRDPAVLDLLITALRELAPTDLPIAARCRDALQAYGEHAAELLGARLLDHLPTHDSNKE
;
A
#
# COMPACT_ATOMS: atom_id res chain seq x y z
N MET A 1 14.67 -5.21 26.95
CA MET A 1 13.50 -4.31 27.04
C MET A 1 13.56 -3.32 25.90
N ALA A 2 12.63 -3.41 24.94
CA ALA A 2 12.57 -2.48 23.81
C ALA A 2 12.11 -1.10 24.31
N ARG A 3 12.90 -0.05 24.01
CA ARG A 3 12.56 1.33 24.31
C ARG A 3 11.32 1.70 23.49
N PRO A 4 10.29 2.34 24.07
CA PRO A 4 9.03 2.59 23.38
C PRO A 4 9.28 3.39 22.10
N ARG A 5 8.65 2.95 21.00
CA ARG A 5 8.66 3.67 19.72
C ARG A 5 8.12 5.07 19.97
N THR A 6 8.89 6.09 19.59
CA THR A 6 8.53 7.51 19.75
C THR A 6 7.45 7.98 18.76
N PHE A 7 6.97 7.08 17.89
CA PHE A 7 5.98 7.35 16.87
C PHE A 7 4.90 6.27 16.89
N ASP A 8 3.72 6.64 16.43
CA ASP A 8 2.60 5.73 16.22
C ASP A 8 2.83 4.94 14.92
N GLU A 9 3.07 3.63 15.03
CA GLU A 9 3.33 2.77 13.87
C GLU A 9 2.11 2.67 12.96
N ASP A 10 0.90 2.72 13.51
CA ASP A 10 -0.34 2.59 12.74
C ASP A 10 -0.54 3.82 11.84
N VAL A 11 -0.22 5.01 12.36
CA VAL A 11 -0.23 6.26 11.58
C VAL A 11 0.79 6.20 10.46
N VAL A 12 2.02 5.75 10.75
CA VAL A 12 3.09 5.64 9.74
C VAL A 12 2.68 4.66 8.64
N ILE A 13 2.09 3.53 9.01
CA ILE A 13 1.63 2.51 8.05
C ILE A 13 0.50 3.05 7.17
N ALA A 14 -0.50 3.71 7.75
CA ALA A 14 -1.59 4.31 6.99
C ALA A 14 -1.08 5.34 5.96
N ARG A 15 -0.17 6.24 6.38
CA ARG A 15 0.43 7.23 5.49
C ARG A 15 1.28 6.60 4.39
N ALA A 16 2.05 5.57 4.71
CA ALA A 16 2.81 4.84 3.70
C ALA A 16 1.89 4.12 2.71
N ALA A 17 0.76 3.54 3.16
CA ALA A 17 -0.23 2.92 2.29
C ALA A 17 -0.80 3.92 1.26
N GLU A 18 -1.18 5.12 1.72
CA GLU A 18 -1.66 6.20 0.85
C GLU A 18 -0.63 6.57 -0.23
N VAL A 19 0.65 6.72 0.15
CA VAL A 19 1.72 7.05 -0.82
C VAL A 19 1.90 5.91 -1.82
N PHE A 20 2.07 4.68 -1.36
CA PHE A 20 2.29 3.54 -2.24
C PHE A 20 1.10 3.32 -3.19
N GLY A 21 -0.13 3.41 -2.69
CA GLY A 21 -1.33 3.27 -3.53
C GLY A 21 -1.45 4.39 -4.57
N ARG A 22 -1.13 5.64 -4.19
CA ARG A 22 -1.30 6.80 -5.08
C ARG A 22 -0.26 6.90 -6.19
N ILE A 23 1.02 6.70 -5.86
CA ILE A 23 2.12 6.92 -6.82
C ILE A 23 2.83 5.64 -7.26
N GLY A 24 2.48 4.48 -6.68
CA GLY A 24 3.11 3.20 -6.97
C GLY A 24 4.38 2.95 -6.13
N TYR A 25 4.77 1.69 -5.99
CA TYR A 25 5.95 1.30 -5.24
C TYR A 25 7.25 1.68 -5.94
N ASN A 26 7.33 1.48 -7.25
CA ASN A 26 8.54 1.73 -8.02
C ASN A 26 8.86 3.23 -8.15
N ALA A 27 7.84 4.07 -8.32
CA ALA A 27 7.98 5.52 -8.40
C ALA A 27 8.17 6.18 -7.02
N CYS A 28 7.68 5.57 -5.94
CA CYS A 28 7.88 6.07 -4.57
C CYS A 28 9.36 6.03 -4.16
N SER A 29 9.89 7.16 -3.70
CA SER A 29 11.19 7.27 -3.06
C SER A 29 11.10 7.14 -1.54
N VAL A 30 12.24 7.02 -0.87
CA VAL A 30 12.29 7.05 0.60
C VAL A 30 12.05 8.47 1.13
N ASP A 31 12.34 9.51 0.35
CA ASP A 31 12.05 10.89 0.74
C ASP A 31 10.54 11.16 0.77
N ASP A 32 9.79 10.65 -0.22
CA ASP A 32 8.32 10.74 -0.23
C ASP A 32 7.71 10.10 1.03
N LEU A 33 8.27 8.95 1.45
CA LEU A 33 7.82 8.25 2.65
C LEU A 33 8.19 9.00 3.93
N VAL A 34 9.39 9.58 3.99
CA VAL A 34 9.83 10.43 5.12
C VAL A 34 8.92 11.65 5.26
N GLU A 35 8.60 12.30 4.15
CA GLU A 35 7.70 13.45 4.12
C GLU A 35 6.28 13.06 4.59
N ALA A 36 5.71 12.00 4.02
CA ALA A 36 4.35 11.56 4.35
C ALA A 36 4.20 11.03 5.78
N THR A 37 5.22 10.37 6.32
CA THR A 37 5.18 9.73 7.65
C THR A 37 5.69 10.64 8.77
N ALA A 38 6.25 11.80 8.43
CA ALA A 38 6.96 12.69 9.35
C ALA A 38 8.11 12.03 10.14
N LEU A 39 8.59 10.87 9.69
CA LEU A 39 9.75 10.19 10.28
C LEU A 39 11.03 10.68 9.66
N HIS A 40 12.09 10.82 10.46
CA HIS A 40 13.43 10.92 9.90
C HIS A 40 13.81 9.60 9.20
N ARG A 41 14.55 9.72 8.09
CA ARG A 41 15.07 8.58 7.30
C ARG A 41 15.71 7.48 8.15
N GLY A 42 16.54 7.86 9.12
CA GLY A 42 17.19 6.91 10.02
C GLY A 42 16.21 6.12 10.90
N SER A 43 15.12 6.75 11.36
CA SER A 43 14.06 6.09 12.13
C SER A 43 13.27 5.11 11.27
N LEU A 44 12.97 5.49 10.02
CA LEU A 44 12.28 4.64 9.06
C LEU A 44 13.10 3.38 8.77
N TYR A 45 14.39 3.52 8.43
CA TYR A 45 15.26 2.35 8.21
C TYR A 45 15.46 1.52 9.47
N LYS A 46 15.59 2.15 10.64
CA LYS A 46 15.71 1.41 11.91
C LYS A 46 14.46 0.59 12.21
N ALA A 47 13.28 1.10 11.89
CA ALA A 47 12.01 0.44 12.17
C ALA A 47 11.66 -0.63 11.14
N PHE A 48 11.91 -0.37 9.85
CA PHE A 48 11.40 -1.19 8.75
C PHE A 48 12.49 -1.79 7.86
N GLY A 49 13.76 -1.45 8.09
CA GLY A 49 14.93 -1.97 7.38
C GLY A 49 15.12 -1.42 5.96
N SER A 50 14.04 -1.31 5.18
CA SER A 50 14.07 -0.87 3.78
C SER A 50 12.70 -0.37 3.31
N LYS A 51 12.63 0.24 2.12
CA LYS A 51 11.35 0.55 1.45
C LYS A 51 10.50 -0.73 1.27
N ARG A 52 11.14 -1.84 0.89
CA ARG A 52 10.50 -3.15 0.75
C ARG A 52 9.93 -3.66 2.08
N GLY A 53 10.73 -3.59 3.15
CA GLY A 53 10.29 -4.02 4.48
C GLY A 53 9.16 -3.16 5.05
N LEU A 54 9.15 -1.85 4.75
CA LEU A 54 8.01 -0.99 5.05
C LEU A 54 6.79 -1.42 4.24
N PHE A 55 6.92 -1.64 2.93
CA PHE A 55 5.81 -2.08 2.08
C PHE A 55 5.20 -3.40 2.57
N GLU A 56 6.02 -4.39 2.91
CA GLU A 56 5.55 -5.66 3.48
C GLU A 56 4.74 -5.44 4.76
N ARG A 57 5.27 -4.63 5.69
CA ARG A 57 4.60 -4.35 6.96
C ARG A 57 3.28 -3.60 6.77
N VAL A 58 3.24 -2.68 5.80
CA VAL A 58 2.06 -1.94 5.40
C VAL A 58 1.01 -2.87 4.82
N LEU A 59 1.40 -3.74 3.88
CA LEU A 59 0.50 -4.70 3.24
C LEU A 59 -0.10 -5.68 4.26
N ASP A 60 0.74 -6.24 5.14
CA ASP A 60 0.31 -7.19 6.17
C ASP A 60 -0.71 -6.56 7.14
N GLN A 61 -0.56 -5.28 7.47
CA GLN A 61 -1.45 -4.58 8.38
C GLN A 61 -2.72 -4.07 7.68
N ALA A 62 -2.61 -3.63 6.42
CA ALA A 62 -3.73 -3.12 5.65
C ALA A 62 -4.74 -4.22 5.27
N LEU A 63 -4.30 -5.46 5.08
CA LEU A 63 -5.15 -6.59 4.63
C LEU A 63 -5.85 -7.34 5.79
N VAL A 64 -6.07 -6.68 6.93
CA VAL A 64 -6.77 -7.26 8.09
C VAL A 64 -8.22 -6.78 8.14
N GLY A 65 -9.15 -7.67 8.47
CA GLY A 65 -10.57 -7.32 8.67
C GLY A 65 -11.26 -6.95 7.35
N GLU A 66 -12.08 -5.90 7.38
CA GLU A 66 -12.85 -5.44 6.21
C GLU A 66 -12.06 -4.50 5.28
N TRP A 67 -10.82 -4.88 4.94
CA TRP A 67 -9.89 -4.08 4.12
C TRP A 67 -10.49 -3.62 2.77
N TYR A 68 -11.41 -4.42 2.23
CA TYR A 68 -12.10 -4.17 0.96
C TYR A 68 -12.99 -2.93 0.96
N ARG A 69 -13.26 -2.34 2.13
CA ARG A 69 -14.03 -1.08 2.25
C ARG A 69 -13.17 0.17 2.07
N ASP A 70 -11.86 0.06 2.15
CA ASP A 70 -10.94 1.20 2.09
C ASP A 70 -10.32 1.33 0.69
N PRO A 71 -10.65 2.38 -0.08
CA PRO A 71 -10.11 2.59 -1.41
C PRO A 71 -8.57 2.69 -1.44
N ALA A 72 -7.94 3.23 -0.38
CA ALA A 72 -6.49 3.32 -0.31
C ALA A 72 -5.83 1.93 -0.18
N VAL A 73 -6.49 1.00 0.53
CA VAL A 73 -6.00 -0.38 0.64
C VAL A 73 -6.18 -1.13 -0.68
N LEU A 74 -7.27 -0.87 -1.41
CA LEU A 74 -7.45 -1.41 -2.76
C LEU A 74 -6.35 -0.92 -3.71
N ASP A 75 -5.99 0.37 -3.66
CA ASP A 75 -4.91 0.95 -4.46
C ASP A 75 -3.54 0.35 -4.12
N LEU A 76 -3.29 0.15 -2.83
CA LEU A 76 -2.09 -0.54 -2.35
C LEU A 76 -2.03 -1.99 -2.87
N LEU A 77 -3.14 -2.73 -2.80
CA LEU A 77 -3.21 -4.12 -3.27
C LEU A 77 -3.03 -4.22 -4.79
N ILE A 78 -3.65 -3.31 -5.55
CA ILE A 78 -3.44 -3.19 -7.01
C ILE A 78 -1.96 -2.91 -7.30
N THR A 79 -1.35 -2.00 -6.55
CA THR A 79 0.08 -1.69 -6.67
C THR A 79 0.94 -2.93 -6.39
N ALA A 80 0.65 -3.66 -5.31
CA ALA A 80 1.35 -4.89 -4.95
C ALA A 80 1.27 -5.93 -6.08
N LEU A 81 0.07 -6.16 -6.61
CA LEU A 81 -0.19 -7.11 -7.70
C LEU A 81 0.53 -6.75 -8.99
N ARG A 82 0.58 -5.46 -9.34
CA ARG A 82 1.16 -4.99 -10.61
C ARG A 82 2.68 -4.90 -10.57
N GLU A 83 3.24 -4.42 -9.46
CA GLU A 83 4.64 -3.97 -9.42
C GLU A 83 5.58 -4.92 -8.66
N LEU A 84 5.09 -5.65 -7.65
CA LEU A 84 5.94 -6.53 -6.83
C LEU A 84 5.63 -8.00 -7.05
N ALA A 85 4.35 -8.40 -7.04
CA ALA A 85 3.92 -9.79 -7.12
C ALA A 85 4.50 -10.59 -8.32
N PRO A 86 4.75 -10.01 -9.51
CA PRO A 86 5.35 -10.76 -10.62
C PRO A 86 6.76 -11.29 -10.32
N THR A 87 7.49 -10.68 -9.38
CA THR A 87 8.89 -11.01 -9.09
C THR A 87 9.15 -11.32 -7.60
N ASP A 88 8.22 -11.02 -6.70
CA ASP A 88 8.33 -11.23 -5.25
C ASP A 88 7.26 -12.24 -4.80
N LEU A 89 7.65 -13.52 -4.70
CA LEU A 89 6.75 -14.62 -4.34
C LEU A 89 6.09 -14.44 -2.95
N PRO A 90 6.81 -13.99 -1.90
CA PRO A 90 6.18 -13.64 -0.62
C PRO A 90 5.09 -12.58 -0.72
N ILE A 91 5.26 -11.53 -1.53
CA ILE A 91 4.19 -10.54 -1.75
C ILE A 91 3.02 -11.15 -2.54
N ALA A 92 3.32 -11.95 -3.57
CA ALA A 92 2.30 -12.63 -4.37
C ALA A 92 1.43 -13.58 -3.53
N ALA A 93 2.04 -14.29 -2.58
CA ALA A 93 1.33 -15.17 -1.65
C ALA A 93 0.34 -14.39 -0.78
N ARG A 94 0.77 -13.29 -0.14
CA ARG A 94 -0.11 -12.43 0.66
C ARG A 94 -1.29 -11.88 -0.12
N CYS A 95 -1.03 -11.38 -1.34
CA CYS A 95 -2.10 -10.88 -2.21
C CYS A 95 -3.09 -12.00 -2.54
N ARG A 96 -2.60 -13.20 -2.86
CA ARG A 96 -3.44 -14.36 -3.16
C ARG A 96 -4.28 -14.76 -1.95
N ASP A 97 -3.69 -14.85 -0.77
CA ASP A 97 -4.37 -15.25 0.45
C ASP A 97 -5.49 -14.26 0.79
N ALA A 98 -5.23 -12.96 0.70
CA ALA A 98 -6.24 -11.93 0.95
C ALA A 98 -7.39 -11.98 -0.06
N LEU A 99 -7.09 -12.13 -1.36
CA LEU A 99 -8.11 -12.23 -2.41
C LEU A 99 -8.94 -13.51 -2.30
N GLN A 100 -8.31 -14.64 -1.96
CA GLN A 100 -9.00 -15.91 -1.71
C GLN A 100 -9.90 -15.83 -0.48
N ALA A 101 -9.45 -15.15 0.59
CA ALA A 101 -10.24 -14.93 1.79
C ALA A 101 -11.45 -14.00 1.54
N TYR A 102 -11.33 -13.01 0.65
CA TYR A 102 -12.45 -12.15 0.25
C TYR A 102 -13.48 -12.90 -0.60
N GLY A 103 -13.03 -13.76 -1.51
CA GLY A 103 -13.89 -14.67 -2.28
C GLY A 103 -14.10 -14.25 -3.73
N GLU A 104 -15.14 -14.81 -4.36
CA GLU A 104 -15.35 -14.79 -5.82
C GLU A 104 -15.49 -13.39 -6.44
N HIS A 105 -15.90 -12.39 -5.65
CA HIS A 105 -16.09 -11.01 -6.10
C HIS A 105 -14.78 -10.20 -6.15
N ALA A 106 -13.64 -10.80 -5.84
CA ALA A 106 -12.34 -10.12 -5.79
C ALA A 106 -12.00 -9.40 -7.11
N ALA A 107 -12.27 -10.05 -8.24
CA ALA A 107 -11.98 -9.48 -9.56
C ALA A 107 -12.86 -8.26 -9.87
N GLU A 108 -14.15 -8.30 -9.50
CA GLU A 108 -15.08 -7.18 -9.68
C GLU A 108 -14.68 -5.99 -8.79
N LEU A 109 -14.34 -6.25 -7.53
CA LEU A 109 -13.87 -5.23 -6.59
C LEU A 109 -12.63 -4.48 -7.12
N LEU A 110 -11.60 -5.23 -7.51
CA LEU A 110 -10.37 -4.63 -8.04
C LEU A 110 -10.60 -3.95 -9.38
N GLY A 111 -11.43 -4.54 -10.24
CA GLY A 111 -11.80 -3.99 -11.54
C GLY A 111 -12.52 -2.65 -11.41
N ALA A 112 -13.53 -2.57 -10.55
CA ALA A 112 -14.24 -1.32 -10.24
C ALA A 112 -13.26 -0.25 -9.76
N ARG A 113 -12.36 -0.61 -8.82
CA ARG A 113 -11.38 0.35 -8.32
C ARG A 113 -10.41 0.84 -9.40
N LEU A 114 -9.95 -0.04 -10.30
CA LEU A 114 -9.11 0.35 -11.43
C LEU A 114 -9.81 1.35 -12.36
N LEU A 115 -11.12 1.17 -12.59
CA LEU A 115 -11.92 2.06 -13.43
C LEU A 115 -12.09 3.45 -12.80
N ASP A 116 -12.16 3.56 -11.47
CA ASP A 116 -12.23 4.86 -10.77
C ASP A 116 -11.01 5.76 -11.03
N HIS A 117 -9.86 5.18 -11.40
CA HIS A 117 -8.63 5.92 -11.70
C HIS A 117 -8.55 6.41 -13.15
N LEU A 118 -9.49 6.01 -14.01
CA LEU A 118 -9.49 6.50 -15.38
C LEU A 118 -9.77 8.00 -15.39
N PRO A 119 -9.03 8.79 -16.18
CA PRO A 119 -9.31 10.21 -16.32
C PRO A 119 -10.72 10.38 -16.88
N THR A 120 -11.58 11.11 -16.17
CA THR A 120 -12.84 11.55 -16.74
C THR A 120 -12.53 12.57 -17.81
N HIS A 121 -12.93 12.29 -19.06
CA HIS A 121 -12.92 13.32 -20.10
C HIS A 121 -13.92 14.42 -19.70
N ASP A 122 -13.46 15.41 -18.96
CA ASP A 122 -14.17 16.69 -18.90
C ASP A 122 -14.02 17.34 -20.27
N SER A 123 -15.01 17.11 -21.14
CA SER A 123 -15.16 17.73 -22.47
C SER A 123 -15.48 19.23 -22.39
N ASN A 124 -14.87 19.97 -21.47
CA ASN A 124 -15.13 21.39 -21.30
C ASN A 124 -13.88 22.18 -20.90
N LYS A 125 -12.82 22.07 -21.71
CA LYS A 125 -11.75 23.07 -21.81
C LYS A 125 -11.13 23.04 -23.22
N GLU A 126 -11.89 23.49 -24.21
CA GLU A 126 -11.37 24.17 -25.41
C GLU A 126 -12.30 25.32 -25.79
#